data_AF-Q6GZ32-F1
#
_entry.id   AF-Q6GZ32-F1
#
_cell.length_a   1.000
_cell.length_b   1.000
_cell.length_c   1.000
_cell.angle_alpha   90.00
_cell.angle_beta   90.00
_cell.angle_gamma   90.00
#
_symmetry.space_group_name_H-M   'P 1'
#
loop_
_entity.id
_entity.type
_entity.pdbx_description
1 polymer ?
#
loop_
_entity_poly.entity_id
_entity_poly.type
_entity_poly.pdbx_seq_one_letter_code
_entity_poly.pdbx_strand_id
1 'polypeptide(L)'
;FVENQNKEVAEPYSVTAYNDFDDSGFINPKTFTPYGKFYYAKNANGTSQVVYCFNADLHSPPDSLDKGETIDPDFNEGKEIKYTHILGADLSSYANNPRASTNDELLSQVKKVLEKGYRDDSTTYANLTSVEFRAATQLAIYYFTDSADLDNLADYHGFGALTTEALNAAKEIVAYAEDRANLPNISNLDFYVPNSNKYQ
;
A
#
# COMPACT_ATOMS: atom_id res chain seq x y z
N PHE A 1 -5.60 16.51 27.65
CA PHE A 1 -5.95 15.12 27.37
C PHE A 1 -5.15 14.70 26.15
N VAL A 2 -4.29 13.69 26.27
CA VAL A 2 -3.59 13.10 25.10
C VAL A 2 -4.53 12.04 24.57
N GLU A 3 -4.93 12.15 23.29
CA GLU A 3 -5.81 11.18 22.65
C GLU A 3 -5.07 9.83 22.53
N ASN A 4 -5.73 8.72 22.89
CA ASN A 4 -5.15 7.40 22.73
C ASN A 4 -5.02 7.09 21.23
N GLN A 5 -3.79 7.10 20.73
CA GLN A 5 -3.49 6.86 19.32
C GLN A 5 -3.58 5.36 18.95
N ASN A 6 -3.62 4.46 19.95
CA ASN A 6 -3.71 3.03 19.74
C ASN A 6 -5.18 2.59 19.73
N LYS A 7 -5.94 3.02 18.71
CA LYS A 7 -7.25 2.41 18.42
C LYS A 7 -7.01 1.11 17.68
N GLU A 8 -6.79 0.05 18.44
CA GLU A 8 -6.73 -1.32 17.93
C GLU A 8 -8.15 -1.92 17.89
N VAL A 9 -8.40 -2.82 16.94
CA VAL A 9 -9.54 -3.75 17.07
C VAL A 9 -9.45 -4.53 18.38
N ALA A 10 -10.60 -4.89 18.96
CA ALA A 10 -10.67 -5.54 20.27
C ALA A 10 -9.91 -6.88 20.35
N GLU A 11 -9.70 -7.56 19.21
CA GLU A 11 -8.90 -8.77 19.12
C GLU A 11 -7.72 -8.53 18.14
N PRO A 12 -6.46 -8.57 18.61
CA PRO A 12 -5.30 -8.44 17.73
C PRO A 12 -5.19 -9.66 16.80
N TYR A 13 -4.61 -9.44 15.62
CA TYR A 13 -4.38 -10.48 14.61
C TYR A 13 -5.65 -11.26 14.22
N SER A 14 -6.76 -10.54 14.08
CA SER A 14 -8.07 -11.07 13.71
C SER A 14 -8.48 -10.72 12.28
N VAL A 15 -7.80 -9.76 11.64
CA VAL A 15 -8.14 -9.28 10.29
C VAL A 15 -7.43 -10.11 9.23
N THR A 16 -8.18 -10.43 8.18
CA THR A 16 -7.63 -11.04 6.96
C THR A 16 -7.23 -9.95 5.98
N ALA A 17 -6.00 -10.02 5.46
CA ALA A 17 -5.59 -9.32 4.25
C ALA A 17 -5.02 -10.33 3.25
N TYR A 18 -5.08 -10.00 1.96
CA TYR A 18 -4.73 -10.92 0.89
C TYR A 18 -4.23 -10.19 -0.36
N ASN A 19 -3.46 -10.92 -1.16
CA ASN A 19 -3.16 -10.56 -2.55
C ASN A 19 -4.15 -11.29 -3.45
N ASP A 20 -4.91 -10.56 -4.28
CA ASP A 20 -5.79 -11.16 -5.28
C ASP A 20 -4.94 -11.69 -6.43
N PHE A 21 -4.67 -13.00 -6.41
CA PHE A 21 -3.79 -13.67 -7.35
C PHE A 21 -4.49 -14.00 -8.68
N ASP A 22 -5.83 -14.01 -8.69
CA ASP A 22 -6.63 -14.20 -9.90
C ASP A 22 -6.73 -12.90 -10.72
N ASP A 23 -6.43 -11.74 -10.13
CA ASP A 23 -6.43 -10.46 -10.85
C ASP A 23 -5.27 -10.38 -11.86
N SER A 24 -5.62 -10.40 -13.14
CA SER A 24 -4.70 -10.36 -14.26
C SER A 24 -4.43 -8.97 -14.83
N GLY A 25 -4.69 -7.91 -14.05
CA GLY A 25 -4.48 -6.53 -14.49
C GLY A 25 -3.00 -6.22 -14.82
N PHE A 26 -2.79 -5.37 -15.83
CA PHE A 26 -1.44 -5.08 -16.35
C PHE A 26 -0.88 -3.76 -15.81
N ILE A 27 0.35 -3.79 -15.26
CA ILE A 27 1.12 -2.57 -14.96
C ILE A 27 1.54 -1.86 -16.25
N ASN A 28 1.63 -2.61 -17.34
CA ASN A 28 1.90 -2.08 -18.67
C ASN A 28 1.01 -2.78 -19.71
N PRO A 29 -0.10 -2.13 -20.11
CA PRO A 29 -1.03 -2.69 -21.10
C PRO A 29 -0.40 -2.90 -22.49
N LYS A 30 0.67 -2.19 -22.83
CA LYS A 30 1.32 -2.29 -24.15
C LYS A 30 2.17 -3.55 -24.27
N THR A 31 2.80 -3.98 -23.18
CA THR A 31 3.64 -5.18 -23.11
C THR A 31 2.96 -6.37 -22.46
N PHE A 32 1.70 -6.21 -22.00
CA PHE A 32 0.96 -7.22 -21.24
C PHE A 32 1.71 -7.70 -19.99
N THR A 33 2.48 -6.81 -19.35
CA THR A 33 3.19 -7.14 -18.12
C THR A 33 2.21 -7.10 -16.94
N PRO A 34 1.99 -8.22 -16.21
CA PRO A 34 1.05 -8.24 -15.09
C PRO A 34 1.57 -7.39 -13.93
N TYR A 35 0.66 -6.79 -13.17
CA TYR A 35 1.01 -6.03 -11.97
C TYR A 35 1.31 -6.95 -10.77
N GLY A 36 0.41 -7.89 -10.49
CA GLY A 36 0.57 -8.94 -9.47
C GLY A 36 0.67 -8.44 -8.02
N LYS A 37 0.17 -7.23 -7.74
CA LYS A 37 0.24 -6.60 -6.40
C LYS A 37 -1.12 -6.00 -6.01
N PHE A 38 -2.15 -6.83 -6.09
CA PHE A 38 -3.54 -6.44 -5.85
C PHE A 38 -3.90 -6.73 -4.39
N TYR A 39 -3.42 -5.88 -3.48
CA TYR A 39 -3.56 -6.10 -2.04
C TYR A 39 -4.85 -5.55 -1.45
N TYR A 40 -5.50 -6.33 -0.59
CA TYR A 40 -6.74 -5.96 0.06
C TYR A 40 -6.75 -6.35 1.54
N ALA A 41 -7.46 -5.60 2.36
CA ALA A 41 -7.81 -5.99 3.73
C ALA A 41 -9.33 -6.11 3.86
N LYS A 42 -9.81 -7.15 4.56
CA LYS A 42 -11.23 -7.33 4.83
C LYS A 42 -11.68 -6.43 5.98
N ASN A 43 -12.71 -5.64 5.73
CA ASN A 43 -13.42 -4.86 6.72
C ASN A 43 -14.30 -5.77 7.60
N ALA A 44 -14.68 -5.28 8.78
CA ALA A 44 -15.54 -6.02 9.71
C ALA A 44 -16.92 -6.40 9.14
N ASN A 45 -17.40 -5.69 8.12
CA ASN A 45 -18.66 -5.98 7.41
C ASN A 45 -18.48 -6.99 6.25
N GLY A 46 -17.28 -7.54 6.05
CA GLY A 46 -16.97 -8.50 5.01
C GLY A 46 -16.60 -7.91 3.65
N THR A 47 -16.69 -6.59 3.45
CA THR A 47 -16.17 -5.96 2.22
C THR A 47 -14.65 -5.85 2.25
N SER A 48 -14.02 -5.76 1.09
CA SER A 48 -12.58 -5.53 0.99
C SER A 48 -12.28 -4.05 0.71
N GLN A 49 -11.23 -3.52 1.32
CA GLN A 49 -10.64 -2.23 0.96
C GLN A 49 -9.28 -2.43 0.30
N VAL A 50 -8.94 -1.57 -0.67
CA VAL A 50 -7.61 -1.54 -1.28
C VAL A 50 -6.61 -1.11 -0.22
N VAL A 51 -5.52 -1.86 -0.10
CA VAL A 51 -4.38 -1.49 0.74
C VAL A 51 -3.10 -1.46 -0.09
N TYR A 52 -2.07 -0.83 0.47
CA TYR A 52 -0.75 -0.74 -0.12
C TYR A 52 0.27 -1.35 0.82
N CYS A 53 1.27 -2.00 0.25
CA CYS A 53 2.45 -2.42 0.99
C CYS A 53 3.16 -1.21 1.59
N PHE A 54 3.62 -1.35 2.84
CA PHE A 54 4.42 -0.36 3.53
C PHE A 54 5.92 -0.71 3.64
N ASN A 55 6.31 -1.91 3.21
CA ASN A 55 7.67 -2.46 3.26
C ASN A 55 8.01 -3.26 1.99
N ALA A 56 8.71 -2.65 1.04
CA ALA A 56 8.94 -3.22 -0.28
C ALA A 56 9.66 -4.59 -0.30
N ASP A 57 10.52 -4.84 0.69
CA ASP A 57 11.36 -6.05 0.79
C ASP A 57 10.72 -7.19 1.59
N LEU A 58 9.55 -6.98 2.21
CA LEU A 58 8.83 -8.02 2.94
C LEU A 58 7.85 -8.77 2.03
N HIS A 59 7.35 -9.92 2.50
CA HIS A 59 6.34 -10.69 1.78
C HIS A 59 5.03 -9.92 1.66
N SER A 60 4.39 -10.02 0.50
CA SER A 60 3.01 -9.60 0.31
C SER A 60 2.05 -10.36 1.22
N PRO A 61 0.85 -9.82 1.51
CA PRO A 61 -0.22 -10.61 2.11
C PRO A 61 -0.40 -11.92 1.35
N PRO A 62 -0.84 -13.00 2.03
CA PRO A 62 -0.97 -14.29 1.39
C PRO A 62 -1.89 -14.23 0.17
N ASP A 63 -1.60 -15.08 -0.80
CA ASP A 63 -2.36 -15.15 -2.04
C ASP A 63 -3.78 -15.68 -1.80
N SER A 64 -4.69 -15.28 -2.68
CA SER A 64 -6.03 -15.84 -2.78
C SER A 64 -6.43 -15.92 -4.25
N LEU A 65 -6.96 -17.08 -4.64
CA LEU A 65 -7.46 -17.37 -5.99
C LEU A 65 -8.97 -17.11 -6.14
N ASP A 66 -9.64 -16.68 -5.09
CA ASP A 66 -11.10 -16.52 -5.03
C ASP A 66 -11.49 -15.18 -4.36
N LYS A 67 -10.68 -14.14 -4.59
CA LYS A 67 -10.93 -12.76 -4.12
C LYS A 67 -11.06 -12.64 -2.60
N GLY A 68 -10.28 -13.44 -1.89
CA GLY A 68 -10.17 -13.45 -0.45
C GLY A 68 -11.16 -14.35 0.26
N GLU A 69 -12.02 -15.12 -0.43
CA GLU A 69 -12.93 -16.08 0.23
C GLU A 69 -12.12 -17.16 0.97
N THR A 70 -11.08 -17.69 0.33
CA THR A 70 -10.08 -18.60 0.87
C THR A 70 -8.70 -17.95 0.77
N ILE A 71 -7.92 -18.03 1.84
CA ILE A 71 -6.54 -17.54 1.89
C ILE A 71 -5.59 -18.71 1.79
N ASP A 72 -4.62 -18.64 0.88
CA ASP A 72 -3.64 -19.68 0.70
C ASP A 72 -2.76 -19.80 1.96
N PRO A 73 -2.54 -21.02 2.47
CA PRO A 73 -1.75 -21.20 3.68
C PRO A 73 -0.27 -20.92 3.43
N ASP A 74 0.36 -20.17 4.35
CA ASP A 74 1.82 -20.07 4.40
C ASP A 74 2.42 -21.27 5.14
N PHE A 75 2.85 -22.27 4.36
CA PHE A 75 3.52 -23.47 4.90
C PHE A 75 4.89 -23.19 5.51
N ASN A 76 5.57 -22.09 5.16
CA ASN A 76 6.87 -21.74 5.73
C ASN A 76 6.73 -21.13 7.14
N GLU A 77 5.67 -20.34 7.36
CA GLU A 77 5.37 -19.78 8.68
C GLU A 77 4.65 -20.78 9.60
N GLY A 78 3.97 -21.78 9.03
CA GLY A 78 3.28 -22.83 9.79
C GLY A 78 2.09 -22.32 10.60
N LYS A 79 1.57 -21.13 10.26
CA LYS A 79 0.43 -20.46 10.88
C LYS A 79 -0.30 -19.62 9.84
N GLU A 80 -1.54 -19.26 10.14
CA GLU A 80 -2.26 -18.28 9.33
C GLU A 80 -1.69 -16.88 9.54
N ILE A 81 -1.49 -16.14 8.45
CA ILE A 81 -1.07 -14.75 8.51
C ILE A 81 -2.31 -13.89 8.68
N LYS A 82 -2.37 -13.21 9.83
CA LYS A 82 -3.45 -12.32 10.21
C LYS A 82 -2.88 -10.97 10.62
N TYR A 83 -3.75 -9.97 10.60
CA TYR A 83 -3.39 -8.58 10.80
C TYR A 83 -4.16 -7.97 11.98
N THR A 84 -3.52 -7.05 12.69
CA THR A 84 -4.19 -6.15 13.63
C THR A 84 -4.52 -4.87 12.89
N HIS A 85 -5.80 -4.49 12.85
CA HIS A 85 -6.23 -3.18 12.38
C HIS A 85 -5.99 -2.14 13.47
N ILE A 86 -5.17 -1.14 13.15
CA ILE A 86 -4.81 -0.04 14.03
C ILE A 86 -5.06 1.30 13.33
N LEU A 87 -5.16 2.37 14.12
CA LEU A 87 -5.02 3.72 13.60
C LEU A 87 -3.57 3.95 13.15
N GLY A 88 -3.37 4.32 11.88
CA GLY A 88 -2.07 4.70 11.32
C GLY A 88 -1.58 6.03 11.88
N ALA A 89 -1.11 6.03 13.13
CA ALA A 89 -0.61 7.21 13.84
C ALA A 89 0.92 7.22 13.96
N ASP A 90 1.54 6.08 14.29
CA ASP A 90 3.00 5.90 14.32
C ASP A 90 3.43 5.03 13.14
N LEU A 91 3.74 5.66 12.00
CA LEU A 91 4.19 4.96 10.79
C LEU A 91 5.70 4.78 10.75
N SER A 92 6.47 5.66 11.40
CA SER A 92 7.94 5.60 11.36
C SER A 92 8.50 4.34 11.99
N SER A 93 7.82 3.73 12.96
CA SER A 93 8.24 2.45 13.55
C SER A 93 8.09 1.26 12.60
N TYR A 94 7.29 1.39 11.54
CA TYR A 94 7.02 0.32 10.57
C TYR A 94 7.75 0.52 9.24
N ALA A 95 8.13 1.75 8.88
CA ALA A 95 8.89 2.00 7.67
C ALA A 95 10.31 1.41 7.74
N ASN A 96 10.77 0.81 6.64
CA ASN A 96 12.09 0.16 6.56
C ASN A 96 13.22 1.18 6.42
N ASN A 97 13.09 2.12 5.47
CA ASN A 97 14.07 3.16 5.20
C ASN A 97 13.36 4.48 4.83
N PRO A 98 12.72 5.15 5.81
CA PRO A 98 11.89 6.31 5.53
C PRO A 98 12.71 7.52 5.07
N ARG A 99 12.18 8.26 4.09
CA ARG A 99 12.78 9.56 3.66
C ARG A 99 12.49 10.69 4.66
N ALA A 100 11.37 10.61 5.36
CA ALA A 100 10.97 11.58 6.36
C ALA A 100 11.90 11.53 7.59
N SER A 101 12.15 12.68 8.21
CA SER A 101 12.96 12.73 9.45
C SER A 101 12.12 12.52 10.71
N THR A 102 10.80 12.61 10.61
CA THR A 102 9.86 12.50 11.73
C THR A 102 8.62 11.71 11.35
N ASN A 103 7.96 11.13 12.34
CA ASN A 103 6.69 10.43 12.14
C ASN A 103 5.58 11.35 11.60
N ASP A 104 5.46 12.57 12.11
CA ASP A 104 4.44 13.52 11.64
C ASP A 104 4.62 13.87 10.15
N GLU A 105 5.88 13.98 9.71
CA GLU A 105 6.20 14.21 8.30
C GLU A 105 5.84 13.00 7.44
N LEU A 106 6.22 11.78 7.85
CA LEU A 106 5.88 10.55 7.13
C LEU A 106 4.35 10.35 7.05
N LEU A 107 3.65 10.53 8.18
CA LEU A 107 2.20 10.40 8.27
C LEU A 107 1.51 11.40 7.33
N SER A 108 1.97 12.65 7.31
CA SER A 108 1.44 13.66 6.38
C SER A 108 1.67 13.26 4.92
N GLN A 109 2.87 12.81 4.57
CA GLN A 109 3.21 12.39 3.21
C GLN A 109 2.37 11.19 2.75
N VAL A 110 2.25 10.14 3.57
CA VAL A 110 1.46 8.95 3.25
C VAL A 110 -0.02 9.29 3.06
N LYS A 111 -0.61 10.13 3.93
CA LYS A 111 -1.98 10.62 3.77
C LYS A 111 -2.17 11.32 2.43
N LYS A 112 -1.25 12.22 2.07
CA LYS A 112 -1.29 12.97 0.82
C LYS A 112 -1.10 12.09 -0.42
N VAL A 113 -0.29 11.04 -0.32
CA VAL A 113 -0.18 10.01 -1.36
C VAL A 113 -1.55 9.37 -1.60
N LEU A 114 -2.25 8.95 -0.54
CA LEU A 114 -3.56 8.30 -0.65
C LEU A 114 -4.69 9.27 -1.08
N GLU A 115 -4.57 10.56 -0.77
CA GLU A 115 -5.49 11.60 -1.26
C GLU A 115 -5.41 11.79 -2.77
N LYS A 116 -4.19 11.80 -3.30
CA LYS A 116 -3.90 12.05 -4.72
C LYS A 116 -3.88 10.75 -5.54
N GLY A 117 -3.69 9.61 -4.88
CA GLY A 117 -3.56 8.28 -5.47
C GLY A 117 -4.87 7.53 -5.64
N TYR A 118 -4.75 6.29 -6.11
CA TYR A 118 -5.85 5.35 -6.27
C TYR A 118 -6.29 4.85 -4.88
N ARG A 119 -7.60 4.89 -4.61
CA ARG A 119 -8.20 4.33 -3.38
C ARG A 119 -9.20 3.22 -3.69
N ASP A 120 -9.93 3.39 -4.78
CA ASP A 120 -10.97 2.50 -5.24
C ASP A 120 -11.34 2.85 -6.70
N ASP A 121 -12.29 2.12 -7.29
CA ASP A 121 -12.71 2.32 -8.67
C ASP A 121 -13.38 3.67 -8.95
N SER A 122 -13.74 4.45 -7.92
CA SER A 122 -14.22 5.83 -8.09
C SER A 122 -13.08 6.84 -8.30
N THR A 123 -11.86 6.47 -7.93
CA THR A 123 -10.67 7.31 -8.13
C THR A 123 -10.01 7.04 -9.47
N THR A 124 -9.96 8.07 -10.31
CA THR A 124 -9.41 7.97 -11.67
C THR A 124 -8.29 8.97 -11.89
N TYR A 125 -7.34 8.61 -12.73
CA TYR A 125 -6.32 9.51 -13.22
C TYR A 125 -6.41 9.61 -14.75
N ALA A 126 -6.34 10.83 -15.28
CA ALA A 126 -6.49 11.05 -16.71
C ALA A 126 -5.43 10.27 -17.50
N ASN A 127 -5.88 9.51 -18.50
CA ASN A 127 -5.02 8.72 -19.41
C ASN A 127 -4.30 7.53 -18.77
N LEU A 128 -4.66 7.10 -17.55
CA LEU A 128 -4.18 5.86 -16.95
C LEU A 128 -5.32 4.86 -16.74
N THR A 129 -4.99 3.58 -16.82
CA THR A 129 -5.86 2.52 -16.28
C THR A 129 -5.87 2.57 -14.74
N SER A 130 -6.86 1.95 -14.11
CA SER A 130 -6.90 1.81 -12.64
C SER A 130 -5.67 1.06 -12.10
N VAL A 131 -5.18 0.06 -12.84
CA VAL A 131 -3.98 -0.72 -12.48
C VAL A 131 -2.71 0.14 -12.53
N GLU A 132 -2.53 0.92 -13.60
CA GLU A 132 -1.40 1.86 -13.70
C GLU A 132 -1.44 2.91 -12.58
N PHE A 133 -2.62 3.45 -12.26
CA PHE A 133 -2.77 4.43 -11.19
C PHE A 133 -2.54 3.84 -9.79
N ARG A 134 -2.99 2.60 -9.56
CA ARG A 134 -2.68 1.84 -8.34
C ARG A 134 -1.19 1.56 -8.20
N ALA A 135 -0.52 1.15 -9.28
CA ALA A 135 0.93 0.93 -9.29
C ALA A 135 1.70 2.22 -9.02
N ALA A 136 1.31 3.34 -9.64
CA ALA A 136 1.88 4.66 -9.37
C ALA A 136 1.74 5.07 -7.89
N THR A 137 0.59 4.76 -7.29
CA THR A 137 0.33 5.01 -5.87
C THR A 137 1.21 4.15 -4.96
N GLN A 138 1.35 2.85 -5.25
CA GLN A 138 2.24 1.96 -4.50
C GLN A 138 3.70 2.42 -4.57
N LEU A 139 4.17 2.82 -5.74
CA LEU A 139 5.54 3.33 -5.91
C LEU A 139 5.75 4.64 -5.12
N ALA A 140 4.74 5.52 -5.09
CA ALA A 140 4.80 6.73 -4.27
C ALA A 140 4.84 6.42 -2.76
N ILE A 141 4.17 5.37 -2.29
CA ILE A 141 4.34 4.89 -0.91
C ILE A 141 5.77 4.42 -0.67
N TYR A 142 6.34 3.59 -1.56
CA TYR A 142 7.72 3.11 -1.45
C TYR A 142 8.77 4.22 -1.54
N TYR A 143 8.47 5.31 -2.25
CA TYR A 143 9.32 6.50 -2.24
C TYR A 143 9.54 7.00 -0.81
N PHE A 144 8.48 7.08 0.01
CA PHE A 144 8.57 7.60 1.37
C PHE A 144 8.97 6.56 2.42
N THR A 145 8.66 5.29 2.22
CA THR A 145 8.80 4.21 3.22
C THR A 145 10.06 3.36 3.07
N ASP A 146 10.53 3.20 1.84
CA ASP A 146 11.70 2.38 1.48
C ASP A 146 12.79 3.20 0.75
N SER A 147 12.57 4.51 0.58
CA SER A 147 13.45 5.39 -0.19
C SER A 147 13.65 4.95 -1.64
N ALA A 148 12.60 4.43 -2.28
CA ALA A 148 12.63 4.06 -3.71
C ALA A 148 13.14 5.21 -4.59
N ASP A 149 14.00 4.91 -5.56
CA ASP A 149 14.54 5.88 -6.51
C ASP A 149 13.68 5.94 -7.78
N LEU A 150 12.91 7.02 -7.95
CA LEU A 150 12.01 7.18 -9.10
C LEU A 150 12.75 7.39 -10.43
N ASP A 151 14.07 7.58 -10.40
CA ASP A 151 14.90 7.70 -11.60
C ASP A 151 15.63 6.39 -11.93
N ASN A 152 15.56 5.37 -11.06
CA ASN A 152 16.17 4.07 -11.27
C ASN A 152 15.29 2.90 -10.78
N LEU A 153 14.43 2.40 -11.67
CA LEU A 153 13.42 1.38 -11.36
C LEU A 153 13.61 0.05 -12.09
N ALA A 154 14.65 -0.10 -12.93
CA ALA A 154 14.78 -1.22 -13.88
C ALA A 154 14.53 -2.59 -13.22
N ASP A 155 15.11 -2.81 -12.04
CA ASP A 155 14.98 -4.06 -11.27
C ASP A 155 14.19 -3.89 -9.96
N TYR A 156 13.52 -2.74 -9.76
CA TYR A 156 12.87 -2.42 -8.49
C TYR A 156 11.47 -3.02 -8.41
N HIS A 157 11.34 -4.23 -7.84
CA HIS A 157 10.07 -4.93 -7.55
C HIS A 157 9.04 -5.00 -8.70
N GLY A 158 9.51 -4.97 -9.95
CA GLY A 158 8.68 -4.97 -11.16
C GLY A 158 8.23 -3.60 -11.66
N PHE A 159 8.58 -2.51 -10.97
CA PHE A 159 8.24 -1.13 -11.38
C PHE A 159 9.02 -0.64 -12.60
N GLY A 160 10.08 -1.33 -13.01
CA GLY A 160 10.76 -1.08 -14.29
C GLY A 160 9.85 -1.26 -15.52
N ALA A 161 8.72 -1.95 -15.36
CA ALA A 161 7.72 -2.11 -16.41
C ALA A 161 6.74 -0.94 -16.52
N LEU A 162 6.70 0.02 -15.57
CA LEU A 162 5.78 1.15 -15.60
C LEU A 162 5.86 1.90 -16.94
N THR A 163 4.70 2.32 -17.43
CA THR A 163 4.63 3.27 -18.54
C THR A 163 5.19 4.64 -18.10
N THR A 164 5.68 5.44 -19.04
CA THR A 164 6.15 6.80 -18.76
C THR A 164 5.04 7.63 -18.12
N GLU A 165 3.81 7.45 -18.59
CA GLU A 165 2.63 8.13 -18.06
C GLU A 165 2.36 7.76 -16.59
N ALA A 166 2.46 6.47 -16.24
CA ALA A 166 2.27 6.01 -14.87
C ALA A 166 3.42 6.46 -13.94
N LEU A 167 4.67 6.46 -14.42
CA LEU A 167 5.80 7.00 -13.66
C LEU A 167 5.65 8.51 -13.41
N ASN A 168 5.18 9.27 -14.41
CA ASN A 168 4.90 10.70 -14.24
C ASN A 168 3.81 10.93 -13.18
N ALA A 169 2.75 10.12 -13.17
CA ALA A 169 1.73 10.19 -12.13
C ALA A 169 2.31 9.90 -10.73
N ALA A 170 3.20 8.91 -10.59
CA ALA A 170 3.88 8.65 -9.32
C ALA A 170 4.71 9.86 -8.86
N LYS A 171 5.46 10.49 -9.78
CA LYS A 171 6.23 11.72 -9.51
C LYS A 171 5.33 12.89 -9.12
N GLU A 172 4.18 13.07 -9.76
CA GLU A 172 3.19 14.10 -9.40
C GLU A 172 2.57 13.86 -8.01
N ILE A 173 2.26 12.61 -7.67
CA ILE A 173 1.76 12.23 -6.34
C ILE A 173 2.81 12.53 -5.27
N VAL A 174 4.08 12.18 -5.52
CA VAL A 174 5.21 12.47 -4.61
C VAL A 174 5.40 13.98 -4.45
N ALA A 175 5.45 14.74 -5.54
CA ALA A 175 5.60 16.19 -5.48
C ALA A 175 4.46 16.86 -4.68
N TYR A 176 3.22 16.39 -4.86
CA TYR A 176 2.09 16.83 -4.04
C TYR A 176 2.32 16.52 -2.55
N ALA A 177 2.77 15.31 -2.22
CA ALA A 177 3.04 14.85 -0.86
C ALA A 177 4.21 15.58 -0.18
N GLU A 178 5.25 15.97 -0.92
CA GLU A 178 6.39 16.75 -0.41
C GLU A 178 6.04 18.21 -0.11
N ASP A 179 5.06 18.80 -0.79
CA ASP A 179 4.68 20.20 -0.60
C ASP A 179 4.10 20.45 0.79
N ARG A 180 4.91 21.03 1.68
CA ARG A 180 4.54 21.33 3.07
C ARG A 180 3.42 22.37 3.22
N ALA A 181 3.09 23.13 2.16
CA ALA A 181 1.96 24.04 2.19
C ALA A 181 0.61 23.29 2.10
N ASN A 182 0.60 22.09 1.52
CA ASN A 182 -0.60 21.25 1.42
C ASN A 182 -0.73 20.38 2.67
N LEU A 183 -1.77 20.66 3.46
CA LEU A 183 -2.15 19.82 4.60
C LEU A 183 -3.02 18.65 4.12
N PRO A 184 -2.87 17.45 4.73
CA PRO A 184 -3.73 16.31 4.40
C PRO A 184 -5.18 16.58 4.81
N ASN A 185 -6.11 16.26 3.92
CA ASN A 185 -7.55 16.23 4.18
C ASN A 185 -7.99 14.94 4.88
N ILE A 186 -7.25 13.84 4.73
CA ILE A 186 -7.53 12.58 5.42
C ILE A 186 -7.21 12.73 6.91
N SER A 187 -8.25 12.59 7.74
CA SER A 187 -8.11 12.66 9.19
C SER A 187 -7.44 11.42 9.78
N ASN A 188 -7.92 10.24 9.41
CA ASN A 188 -7.46 8.95 9.93
C ASN A 188 -7.07 8.01 8.80
N LEU A 189 -6.08 7.16 9.06
CA LEU A 189 -5.68 6.07 8.18
C LEU A 189 -5.91 4.74 8.90
N ASP A 190 -6.51 3.80 8.20
CA ASP A 190 -6.46 2.40 8.58
C ASP A 190 -5.05 1.87 8.29
N PHE A 191 -4.46 1.16 9.24
CA PHE A 191 -3.17 0.52 9.09
C PHE A 191 -3.25 -0.91 9.63
N TYR A 192 -2.54 -1.84 8.99
CA TYR A 192 -2.67 -3.27 9.26
C TYR A 192 -1.30 -3.85 9.57
N VAL A 193 -1.14 -4.40 10.77
CA VAL A 193 0.15 -4.95 11.23
C VAL A 193 0.09 -6.47 11.26
N PRO A 194 0.95 -7.19 10.52
CA PRO A 194 0.92 -8.65 10.47
C PRO A 194 1.39 -9.30 11.77
N ASN A 195 0.93 -10.53 12.01
CA ASN A 195 1.41 -11.41 13.09
C ASN A 195 2.77 -12.07 12.79
N SER A 196 3.44 -11.68 11.72
CA SER A 196 4.76 -12.13 11.30
C SER A 196 5.60 -10.96 10.80
N ASN A 197 6.85 -10.88 11.25
CA ASN A 197 7.79 -9.84 10.84
C ASN A 197 8.39 -10.04 9.43
N LYS A 198 8.01 -11.12 8.74
CA LYS A 198 8.42 -11.37 7.35
C LYS A 198 7.41 -10.81 6.34
N TYR A 199 6.25 -10.36 6.82
CA TYR A 199 5.18 -9.83 6.00
C TYR A 199 5.12 -8.31 6.14
N GLN A 200 4.77 -7.66 5.04
CA GLN A 200 4.47 -6.23 4.95
C GLN A 200 3.12 -5.88 5.58
#